data_AF-A0A0S1SEE6-F1
#
_entry.id   AF-A0A0S1SEE6-F1
#
_cell.length_a   1.000
_cell.length_b   1.000
_cell.length_c   1.000
_cell.angle_alpha   90.00
_cell.angle_beta   90.00
_cell.angle_gamma   90.00
#
_symmetry.space_group_name_H-M   'P 1'
#
loop_
_entity.id
_entity.type
_entity.pdbx_description
1 polymer ?
#
loop_
_entity_poly.entity_id
_entity_poly.type
_entity_poly.pdbx_seq_one_letter_code
_entity_poly.pdbx_strand_id
1 'polypeptide(L)'
;MRITEFLLTLLISQICFGQARIVGVYNDRFSESIELKADSTFTHNYKFDLASSWTTGKWKFKNGKISLQTKLIMDTLVLGESGQKKLKDSLVLSPDKVSNRVGFSDYAISSISGGGQNRVKPPSQLYWKKKRLYRINEDGTLDLRKLKGFWTDKKYKTYFRKETE
;
A
#
# COMPACT_ATOMS: atom_id res chain seq x y z
N MET A 1 2.23 34.99 27.09
CA MET A 1 2.04 33.55 26.83
C MET A 1 1.90 32.85 28.16
N ARG A 2 0.76 32.22 28.44
CA ARG A 2 0.50 31.52 29.71
C ARG A 2 1.26 30.20 29.73
N ILE A 3 1.64 29.70 30.92
CA ILE A 3 2.34 28.40 31.08
C ILE A 3 1.58 27.25 30.41
N THR A 4 0.24 27.32 30.42
CA THR A 4 -0.64 26.36 29.74
C THR A 4 -0.47 26.34 28.23
N GLU A 5 -0.28 27.52 27.60
CA GLU A 5 -0.04 27.65 26.16
C GLU A 5 1.33 27.07 25.78
N PHE A 6 2.35 27.30 26.63
CA PHE A 6 3.69 26.72 26.44
C PHE A 6 3.66 25.18 26.54
N LEU A 7 3.00 24.63 27.57
CA LEU A 7 2.85 23.18 27.72
C LEU A 7 2.11 22.54 26.54
N LEU A 8 1.06 23.19 26.04
CA LEU A 8 0.30 22.72 24.88
C LEU A 8 1.18 22.68 23.62
N THR A 9 1.94 23.75 23.34
CA THR A 9 2.85 23.79 22.19
C THR A 9 3.96 22.73 22.28
N LEU A 10 4.50 22.49 23.48
CA LEU A 10 5.50 21.45 23.72
C LEU A 10 4.93 20.05 23.44
N LEU A 11 3.71 19.76 23.94
CA LEU A 11 3.02 18.48 23.70
C LEU A 11 2.73 18.24 22.21
N ILE A 12 2.26 19.26 21.48
CA ILE A 12 1.96 19.15 20.04
C ILE A 12 3.23 18.89 19.22
N SER A 13 4.35 19.53 19.58
CA SER A 13 5.62 19.35 18.85
C SER A 13 6.14 17.90 18.93
N GLN A 14 6.06 17.25 20.09
CA GLN A 14 6.50 15.86 20.28
C GLN A 14 5.72 14.86 19.41
N ILE A 15 4.42 15.10 19.19
CA ILE A 15 3.56 14.25 18.36
C ILE A 15 3.97 14.35 16.88
N CYS A 16 4.35 15.55 16.42
CA CYS A 16 4.70 15.81 15.03
C CYS A 16 6.05 15.17 14.61
N PHE A 17 7.06 15.20 15.50
CA PHE A 17 8.40 14.68 15.20
C PHE A 17 8.48 13.14 15.11
N GLY A 18 7.57 12.42 15.75
CA GLY A 18 7.54 10.95 15.71
C GLY A 18 7.14 10.37 14.35
N GLN A 19 6.14 10.97 13.70
CA GLN A 19 5.66 10.52 12.38
C GLN A 19 6.64 10.87 11.27
N ALA A 20 7.28 12.05 11.32
CA ALA A 20 8.22 12.52 10.30
C ALA A 20 9.38 11.53 10.03
N ARG A 21 9.80 10.76 11.06
CA ARG A 21 10.88 9.76 10.89
C ARG A 21 10.47 8.54 10.07
N ILE A 22 9.18 8.17 10.13
CA ILE A 22 8.63 6.95 9.51
C ILE A 22 8.10 7.25 8.11
N VAL A 23 7.52 8.43 7.90
CA VAL A 23 7.04 8.89 6.58
C VAL A 23 8.16 8.82 5.54
N GLY A 24 7.82 8.37 4.33
CA GLY A 24 8.74 8.27 3.19
C GLY A 24 8.51 7.04 2.34
N VAL A 25 9.31 6.91 1.27
CA VAL A 25 9.29 5.79 0.34
C VAL A 25 10.24 4.70 0.81
N TYR A 26 9.79 3.44 0.74
CA TYR A 26 10.56 2.27 1.11
C TYR A 26 10.53 1.26 -0.03
N ASN A 27 11.70 0.90 -0.54
CA ASN A 27 11.83 -0.02 -1.67
C ASN A 27 12.48 -1.32 -1.22
N ASP A 28 11.99 -2.45 -1.70
CA ASP A 28 12.69 -3.73 -1.57
C ASP A 28 13.53 -4.06 -2.81
N ARG A 29 14.14 -5.24 -2.81
CA ARG A 29 14.95 -5.73 -3.95
C ARG A 29 14.13 -6.53 -4.96
N PHE A 30 12.85 -6.75 -4.71
CA PHE A 30 11.94 -7.63 -5.45
C PHE A 30 10.82 -6.85 -6.14
N SER A 31 11.07 -5.56 -6.39
CA SER A 31 10.20 -4.65 -7.14
C SER A 31 8.91 -4.26 -6.42
N GLU A 32 8.91 -4.36 -5.09
CA GLU A 32 7.87 -3.79 -4.25
C GLU A 32 8.34 -2.46 -3.62
N SER A 33 7.40 -1.53 -3.50
CA SER A 33 7.57 -0.25 -2.82
C SER A 33 6.40 0.02 -1.88
N ILE A 34 6.69 0.68 -0.75
CA ILE A 34 5.70 1.16 0.20
C ILE A 34 6.02 2.62 0.50
N GLU A 35 5.11 3.51 0.16
CA GLU A 35 5.13 4.91 0.54
C GLU A 35 4.21 5.11 1.75
N LEU A 36 4.76 5.61 2.85
CA LEU A 36 4.00 6.02 4.03
C LEU A 36 3.90 7.54 4.03
N LYS A 37 2.70 8.08 3.88
CA LYS A 37 2.44 9.52 3.80
C LYS A 37 2.12 10.12 5.17
N ALA A 38 2.37 11.42 5.32
CA ALA A 38 2.17 12.13 6.58
C ALA A 38 0.68 12.21 7.01
N ASP A 39 -0.24 12.11 6.07
CA ASP A 39 -1.69 12.09 6.29
C ASP A 39 -2.23 10.73 6.78
N SER A 40 -1.34 9.81 7.20
CA SER A 40 -1.66 8.44 7.61
C SER A 40 -2.24 7.58 6.49
N THR A 41 -2.04 7.94 5.22
CA THR A 41 -2.32 7.08 4.06
C THR A 41 -1.05 6.40 3.57
N PHE A 42 -1.19 5.25 2.91
CA PHE A 42 -0.07 4.55 2.30
C PHE A 42 -0.36 4.23 0.84
N THR A 43 0.70 4.02 0.07
CA THR A 43 0.62 3.42 -1.26
C THR A 43 1.63 2.28 -1.33
N HIS A 44 1.17 1.09 -1.69
CA HIS A 44 2.01 -0.06 -2.03
C HIS A 44 1.96 -0.24 -3.53
N ASN A 45 3.13 -0.45 -4.14
CA ASN A 45 3.21 -0.80 -5.55
C ASN A 45 4.10 -2.03 -5.72
N TYR A 46 3.72 -2.88 -6.64
CA TYR A 46 4.52 -3.98 -7.17
C TYR A 46 4.61 -3.81 -8.68
N LYS A 47 5.79 -3.99 -9.25
CA LYS A 47 5.98 -3.95 -10.71
C LYS A 47 7.07 -4.93 -11.12
N PHE A 48 6.74 -5.93 -11.91
CA PHE A 48 7.72 -6.85 -12.48
C PHE A 48 7.33 -7.18 -13.92
N ASP A 49 8.22 -6.87 -14.87
CA ASP A 49 7.96 -7.03 -16.31
C ASP A 49 6.65 -6.33 -16.74
N LEU A 50 5.69 -7.07 -17.31
CA LEU A 50 4.37 -6.57 -17.69
C LEU A 50 3.32 -6.62 -16.57
N ALA A 51 3.66 -7.22 -15.42
CA ALA A 51 2.78 -7.32 -14.27
C ALA A 51 2.95 -6.14 -13.33
N SER A 52 1.84 -5.55 -12.89
CA SER A 52 1.85 -4.51 -11.86
C SER A 52 0.65 -4.61 -10.93
N SER A 53 0.84 -4.12 -9.71
CA SER A 53 -0.20 -4.00 -8.72
C SER A 53 0.00 -2.72 -7.94
N TRP A 54 -1.08 -2.02 -7.63
CA TRP A 54 -1.04 -0.93 -6.68
C TRP A 54 -2.12 -1.11 -5.63
N THR A 55 -1.86 -0.65 -4.41
CA THR A 55 -2.82 -0.70 -3.31
C THR A 55 -2.69 0.58 -2.50
N THR A 56 -3.82 1.13 -2.04
CA THR A 56 -3.84 2.30 -1.16
C THR A 56 -4.64 2.00 0.10
N GLY A 57 -4.46 2.80 1.13
CA GLY A 57 -5.18 2.63 2.38
C GLY A 57 -4.66 3.54 3.48
N LYS A 58 -4.98 3.17 4.72
CA LYS A 58 -4.50 3.86 5.91
C LYS A 58 -3.44 3.06 6.62
N TRP A 59 -2.50 3.74 7.28
CA TRP A 59 -1.52 3.10 8.15
C TRP A 59 -1.59 3.67 9.57
N LYS A 60 -1.17 2.86 10.54
CA LYS A 60 -1.05 3.25 11.96
C LYS A 60 0.26 2.74 12.51
N PHE A 61 0.90 3.51 13.38
CA PHE A 61 2.13 3.13 14.05
C PHE A 61 1.94 2.98 15.56
N LYS A 62 2.37 1.86 16.12
CA LYS A 62 2.36 1.59 17.56
C LYS A 62 3.51 0.65 17.93
N ASN A 63 4.35 1.04 18.89
CA ASN A 63 5.42 0.21 19.44
C ASN A 63 6.37 -0.40 18.38
N GLY A 64 6.75 0.37 17.36
CA GLY A 64 7.60 -0.12 16.26
C GLY A 64 6.84 -0.89 15.18
N LYS A 65 5.57 -1.24 15.39
CA LYS A 65 4.73 -1.92 14.40
C LYS A 65 3.93 -0.91 13.58
N ILE A 66 3.85 -1.13 12.28
CA ILE A 66 3.03 -0.41 11.32
C ILE A 66 1.95 -1.38 10.85
N SER A 67 0.69 -1.04 11.06
CA SER A 67 -0.45 -1.79 10.53
C SER A 67 -0.97 -1.11 9.28
N LEU A 68 -1.09 -1.85 8.18
CA LEU A 68 -1.64 -1.37 6.91
C LEU A 68 -3.08 -1.87 6.77
N GLN A 69 -4.01 -0.93 6.54
CA GLN A 69 -5.41 -1.21 6.29
C GLN A 69 -5.75 -0.77 4.87
N THR A 70 -5.86 -1.74 3.96
CA THR A 70 -6.24 -1.50 2.56
C THR A 70 -7.62 -0.87 2.45
N LYS A 71 -7.74 0.14 1.59
CA LYS A 71 -9.01 0.72 1.17
C LYS A 71 -9.19 0.43 -0.31
N LEU A 72 -10.18 -0.40 -0.64
CA LEU A 72 -10.50 -0.72 -2.03
C LEU A 72 -11.22 0.45 -2.68
N ILE A 73 -10.86 0.74 -3.93
CA ILE A 73 -11.53 1.68 -4.82
C ILE A 73 -12.36 0.85 -5.80
N MET A 74 -13.65 1.14 -5.87
CA MET A 74 -14.60 0.39 -6.67
C MET A 74 -15.12 1.25 -7.82
N ASP A 75 -15.27 0.64 -8.98
CA ASP A 75 -16.00 1.21 -10.12
C ASP A 75 -17.41 0.65 -10.18
N THR A 76 -18.32 1.42 -10.76
CA THR A 76 -19.67 0.96 -11.10
C THR A 76 -19.65 0.40 -12.52
N LEU A 77 -19.75 -0.92 -12.65
CA LEU A 77 -19.92 -1.59 -13.93
C LEU A 77 -21.37 -1.44 -14.39
N VAL A 78 -21.57 -0.73 -15.49
CA VAL A 78 -22.87 -0.58 -16.13
C VAL A 78 -23.16 -1.82 -16.96
N LEU A 79 -24.11 -2.61 -16.51
CA LEU A 79 -24.60 -3.76 -17.24
C LEU A 79 -25.82 -3.29 -18.05
N GLY A 80 -25.67 -3.23 -19.38
CA GLY A 80 -26.72 -2.80 -20.29
C GLY A 80 -27.94 -3.72 -20.29
N GLU A 81 -28.90 -3.43 -21.16
CA GLU A 81 -30.06 -4.30 -21.35
C GLU A 81 -29.68 -5.50 -22.24
N SER A 82 -29.99 -6.72 -21.78
CA SER A 82 -29.89 -7.93 -22.59
C SER A 82 -31.30 -8.47 -22.80
N GLY A 83 -31.90 -8.17 -23.96
CA GLY A 83 -33.30 -8.50 -24.24
C GLY A 83 -34.26 -7.68 -23.36
N GLN A 84 -35.32 -8.32 -22.82
CA GLN A 84 -36.35 -7.67 -21.99
C GLN A 84 -35.94 -7.46 -20.50
N LYS A 85 -34.71 -7.80 -20.10
CA LYS A 85 -34.28 -7.74 -18.71
C LYS A 85 -33.24 -6.64 -18.53
N LYS A 86 -33.59 -5.60 -17.76
CA LYS A 86 -32.62 -4.65 -17.21
C LYS A 86 -31.66 -5.39 -16.30
N LEU A 87 -30.39 -5.48 -16.71
CA LEU A 87 -29.33 -5.94 -15.82
C LEU A 87 -29.04 -4.83 -14.80
N LYS A 88 -28.71 -5.23 -13.57
CA LYS A 88 -28.39 -4.28 -12.51
C LYS A 88 -26.91 -3.95 -12.57
N ASP A 89 -26.56 -2.69 -12.36
CA ASP A 89 -25.17 -2.27 -12.18
C ASP A 89 -24.48 -3.10 -11.09
N SER A 90 -23.19 -3.34 -11.27
CA SER A 90 -22.36 -4.10 -10.33
C SER A 90 -21.17 -3.27 -9.85
N LEU A 91 -20.58 -3.63 -8.72
CA LEU A 91 -19.33 -3.04 -8.23
C LEU A 91 -18.16 -3.94 -8.58
N VAL A 92 -17.15 -3.37 -9.22
CA VAL A 92 -15.90 -4.05 -9.60
C VAL A 92 -14.70 -3.27 -9.07
N LEU A 93 -13.54 -3.91 -8.91
CA LEU A 93 -12.33 -3.21 -8.50
C LEU A 93 -11.92 -2.22 -9.60
N SER A 94 -11.69 -0.96 -9.22
CA SER A 94 -11.14 0.02 -10.15
C SER A 94 -9.70 -0.37 -10.53
N PRO A 95 -9.33 -0.36 -11.81
CA PRO A 95 -7.94 -0.54 -12.24
C PRO A 95 -7.08 0.69 -11.92
N ASP A 96 -7.69 1.85 -11.65
CA ASP A 96 -7.01 3.11 -11.34
C ASP A 96 -7.39 3.67 -9.95
N LYS A 97 -6.79 4.79 -9.57
CA LYS A 97 -6.94 5.37 -8.22
C LYS A 97 -8.22 6.20 -8.06
N VAL A 98 -9.16 6.13 -9.00
CA VAL A 98 -10.39 6.91 -9.05
C VAL A 98 -11.58 5.96 -9.20
N SER A 99 -12.74 6.37 -8.69
CA SER A 99 -13.98 5.62 -8.86
C SER A 99 -14.69 6.15 -10.10
N ASN A 100 -14.95 5.26 -11.06
CA ASN A 100 -15.54 5.56 -12.35
C ASN A 100 -16.81 4.73 -12.59
N ARG A 101 -17.60 5.13 -13.59
CA ARG A 101 -18.60 4.24 -14.19
C ARG A 101 -18.00 3.66 -15.46
N VAL A 102 -17.98 2.35 -15.58
CA VAL A 102 -17.28 1.64 -16.68
C VAL A 102 -18.23 0.71 -17.42
N GLY A 103 -17.99 0.57 -18.73
CA GLY A 103 -18.68 -0.42 -19.55
C GLY A 103 -18.08 -1.82 -19.41
N PHE A 104 -18.78 -2.82 -19.92
CA PHE A 104 -18.30 -4.20 -19.90
C PHE A 104 -17.01 -4.40 -20.69
N SER A 105 -16.85 -3.73 -21.83
CA SER A 105 -15.62 -3.79 -22.65
C SER A 105 -14.39 -3.31 -21.87
N ASP A 106 -14.51 -2.17 -21.19
CA ASP A 106 -13.41 -1.57 -20.44
C ASP A 106 -13.03 -2.45 -19.26
N TYR A 107 -14.04 -2.98 -18.56
CA TYR A 107 -13.85 -3.95 -17.49
C TYR A 107 -13.19 -5.26 -17.97
N ALA A 108 -13.59 -5.77 -19.14
CA ALA A 108 -12.99 -6.96 -19.72
C ALA A 108 -11.51 -6.74 -20.07
N ILE A 109 -11.19 -5.60 -20.67
CA ILE A 109 -9.81 -5.19 -20.99
C ILE A 109 -8.99 -5.03 -19.70
N SER A 110 -9.53 -4.36 -18.67
CA SER A 110 -8.82 -4.17 -17.40
C SER A 110 -8.55 -5.49 -16.69
N SER A 111 -9.48 -6.45 -16.80
CA SER A 111 -9.35 -7.78 -16.19
C SER A 111 -8.19 -8.58 -16.78
N ILE A 112 -8.01 -8.53 -18.11
CA ILE A 112 -6.91 -9.23 -18.80
C ILE A 112 -5.59 -8.46 -18.80
N SER A 113 -5.61 -7.17 -18.44
CA SER A 113 -4.38 -6.38 -18.35
C SER A 113 -3.42 -6.93 -17.29
N GLY A 114 -2.12 -6.71 -17.46
CA GLY A 114 -1.11 -7.11 -16.46
C GLY A 114 -1.12 -6.26 -15.19
N GLY A 115 -1.86 -5.13 -15.18
CA GLY A 115 -1.89 -4.14 -14.11
C GLY A 115 -3.23 -4.08 -13.37
N GLY A 116 -3.21 -3.48 -12.18
CA GLY A 116 -4.45 -3.09 -11.50
C GLY A 116 -4.32 -2.98 -10.00
N GLN A 117 -5.46 -2.86 -9.35
CA GLN A 117 -5.53 -2.71 -7.92
C GLN A 117 -5.41 -4.06 -7.20
N ASN A 118 -4.59 -4.10 -6.14
CA ASN A 118 -4.55 -5.19 -5.16
C ASN A 118 -4.39 -6.61 -5.76
N ARG A 119 -3.73 -6.73 -6.92
CA ARG A 119 -3.36 -8.03 -7.53
C ARG A 119 -2.25 -8.74 -6.73
N VAL A 120 -1.35 -7.95 -6.15
CA VAL A 120 -0.39 -8.35 -5.12
C VAL A 120 -0.74 -7.60 -3.84
N LYS A 121 -1.13 -8.33 -2.80
CA LYS A 121 -1.55 -7.74 -1.52
C LYS A 121 -0.35 -7.14 -0.78
N PRO A 122 -0.51 -5.94 -0.17
CA PRO A 122 0.51 -5.41 0.71
C PRO A 122 0.62 -6.28 1.98
N PRO A 123 1.78 -6.27 2.67
CA PRO A 123 1.89 -6.85 4.01
C PRO A 123 0.90 -6.18 4.98
N SER A 124 0.15 -6.96 5.76
CA SER A 124 -0.80 -6.42 6.74
C SER A 124 -0.10 -5.69 7.88
N GLN A 125 1.09 -6.15 8.27
CA GLN A 125 1.89 -5.59 9.33
C GLN A 125 3.37 -5.54 8.96
N LEU A 126 4.03 -4.47 9.39
CA LEU A 126 5.45 -4.24 9.23
C LEU A 126 6.06 -3.83 10.56
N TYR A 127 7.35 -4.10 10.74
CA TYR A 127 8.12 -3.60 11.87
C TYR A 127 9.17 -2.62 11.40
N TRP A 128 9.15 -1.41 11.95
CA TRP A 128 10.10 -0.36 11.63
C TRP A 128 11.30 -0.41 12.57
N LYS A 129 12.51 -0.56 12.00
CA LYS A 129 13.77 -0.52 12.75
C LYS A 129 14.89 0.02 11.89
N LYS A 130 15.58 1.08 12.37
CA LYS A 130 16.76 1.67 11.71
C LYS A 130 16.51 1.99 10.22
N LYS A 131 15.43 2.72 9.91
CA LYS A 131 15.03 3.10 8.53
C LYS A 131 14.74 1.91 7.59
N ARG A 132 14.30 0.78 8.15
CA ARG A 132 13.88 -0.42 7.40
C ARG A 132 12.52 -0.88 7.87
N LEU A 133 11.76 -1.46 6.93
CA LEU A 133 10.49 -2.13 7.21
C LEU A 133 10.69 -3.63 7.03
N TYR A 134 10.46 -4.38 8.10
CA TYR A 134 10.48 -5.83 8.10
C TYR A 134 9.05 -6.34 8.02
N ARG A 135 8.77 -7.32 7.16
CA ARG A 135 7.46 -7.97 7.14
C ARG A 135 7.26 -8.72 8.45
N ILE A 136 6.04 -8.70 8.96
CA ILE A 136 5.62 -9.56 10.08
C ILE A 136 4.86 -10.72 9.46
N ASN A 137 5.30 -11.94 9.76
CA ASN A 137 4.67 -13.18 9.32
C ASN A 137 3.34 -13.40 10.06
N GLU A 138 2.53 -14.35 9.60
CA GLU A 138 1.25 -14.69 10.23
C GLU A 138 1.40 -15.18 11.68
N ASP A 139 2.53 -15.80 12.01
CA ASP A 139 2.90 -16.23 13.37
C ASP A 139 3.37 -15.07 14.28
N GLY A 140 3.42 -13.84 13.76
CA GLY A 140 3.86 -12.64 14.48
C GLY A 140 5.38 -12.44 14.53
N THR A 141 6.17 -13.33 13.92
CA THR A 141 7.63 -13.20 13.83
C THR A 141 8.06 -12.26 12.70
N LEU A 142 9.30 -11.77 12.75
CA LEU A 142 9.86 -10.95 11.67
C LEU A 142 10.35 -11.82 10.52
N ASP A 143 10.01 -11.47 9.28
CA ASP A 143 10.61 -12.07 8.10
C ASP A 143 12.05 -11.55 7.95
N LEU A 144 13.02 -12.38 8.33
CA LEU A 144 14.45 -12.14 8.21
C LEU A 144 15.10 -12.97 7.10
N ARG A 145 14.30 -13.61 6.25
CA ARG A 145 14.78 -14.50 5.19
C ARG A 145 15.62 -13.73 4.17
N LYS A 146 16.40 -14.49 3.41
CA LYS A 146 17.09 -14.00 2.22
C LYS A 146 16.63 -14.83 1.03
N LEU A 147 16.13 -14.16 -0.01
CA LEU A 147 15.67 -14.82 -1.24
C LEU A 147 16.73 -14.68 -2.33
N LYS A 148 16.84 -15.71 -3.17
CA LYS A 148 17.72 -15.73 -4.34
C LYS A 148 17.19 -14.73 -5.38
N GLY A 149 18.09 -13.98 -6.03
CA GLY A 149 17.71 -13.13 -7.17
C GLY A 149 17.30 -13.98 -8.38
N PHE A 150 16.42 -13.45 -9.23
CA PHE A 150 15.88 -14.19 -10.38
C PHE A 150 16.98 -14.67 -11.36
N TRP A 151 18.02 -13.86 -11.59
CA TRP A 151 19.11 -14.15 -12.54
C TRP A 151 20.47 -14.43 -11.86
N THR A 152 20.53 -14.57 -10.53
CA THR A 152 21.80 -14.65 -9.81
C THR A 152 21.73 -15.61 -8.63
N ASP A 153 22.83 -16.26 -8.28
CA ASP A 153 22.92 -17.05 -7.04
C ASP A 153 22.98 -16.20 -5.76
N LYS A 154 23.09 -14.89 -5.91
CA LYS A 154 23.12 -13.94 -4.79
C LYS A 154 21.78 -13.90 -4.06
N LYS A 155 21.86 -13.97 -2.74
CA LYS A 155 20.70 -13.86 -1.83
C LYS A 155 20.56 -12.45 -1.27
N TYR A 156 19.36 -11.89 -1.32
CA TYR A 156 19.04 -10.55 -0.83
C TYR A 156 18.04 -10.62 0.32
N LYS A 157 18.17 -9.69 1.27
CA LYS A 157 17.24 -9.56 2.40
C LYS A 157 15.89 -9.02 1.90
N THR A 158 14.80 -9.47 2.52
CA THR A 158 13.40 -9.15 2.13
C THR A 158 12.83 -7.87 2.75
N TYR A 159 13.61 -7.15 3.58
CA TYR A 159 13.16 -5.90 4.17
C TYR A 159 13.09 -4.78 3.11
N PHE A 160 12.18 -3.83 3.32
CA PHE A 160 12.17 -2.58 2.56
C PHE A 160 13.15 -1.59 3.18
N ARG A 161 13.95 -0.92 2.35
CA ARG A 161 14.88 0.11 2.77
C ARG A 161 14.25 1.47 2.47
N LYS A 162 14.28 2.38 3.46
CA LYS A 162 13.88 3.77 3.21
C LYS A 162 14.79 4.37 2.15
N GLU A 163 14.18 4.96 1.13
CA GLU A 163 14.89 5.79 0.17
C GLU A 163 15.49 6.99 0.92
N THR A 164 16.78 7.18 0.74
CA THR A 164 17.47 8.38 1.22
C THR A 164 17.49 9.35 0.06
N GLU A 165 16.82 10.49 0.22
CA GLU A 165 17.14 11.70 -0.52
C GLU A 165 18.63 12.02 -0.39
#